data_AF-A0AAN2TRL4-F1
#
_entry.id   AF-A0AAN2TRL4-F1
#
_cell.length_a   1.000
_cell.length_b   1.000
_cell.length_c   1.000
_cell.angle_alpha   90.00
_cell.angle_beta   90.00
_cell.angle_gamma   90.00
#
_symmetry.space_group_name_H-M   'P 1'
#
loop_
_entity.id
_entity.type
_entity.pdbx_description
1 polymer ?
#
loop_
_entity_poly.entity_id
_entity_poly.type
_entity_poly.pdbx_seq_one_letter_code
_entity_poly.pdbx_strand_id
1 'polypeptide(L)'
;MNEAEQKALEYAISEITEIATGFGLDFYPMRYEICPSEIIYTFGAYGMPTRFSHWSFGKQFHKMKLQYDFGLSKIYELVINSDPCYAFLLDSNSLVQNKLIVAHVLAHCDFFKNNIRFNNTKRDMVESMSATAERIREYEILHGKKEVETFLDALLAIEEHIDPSLMRPKLAWTMEDEEEEEEIKPTATQYDDLWNLDNKDKPQKSNIKKRKKFPPRPEKDIMLFIEQYSRDLTEWQRDIMTMIREEMLYFWPQLETKIMNEGWASYRKDVFKMAVIRTAFCYGSNKSFSKCKAS
;
A
#
# COMPACT_ATOMS: atom_id res chain seq x y z
N MET A 1 20.83 21.05 -9.71
CA MET A 1 21.30 21.60 -8.42
C MET A 1 22.81 21.72 -8.45
N ASN A 2 23.38 22.80 -7.92
CA ASN A 2 24.83 23.02 -7.96
C ASN A 2 25.55 22.19 -6.88
N GLU A 3 26.83 21.86 -7.07
CA GLU A 3 27.61 21.05 -6.11
C GLU A 3 27.67 21.67 -4.70
N ALA A 4 27.70 23.00 -4.63
CA ALA A 4 27.68 23.73 -3.35
C ALA A 4 26.33 23.57 -2.62
N GLU A 5 25.22 23.57 -3.35
CA GLU A 5 23.88 23.37 -2.77
C GLU A 5 23.70 21.91 -2.30
N GLN A 6 24.32 20.95 -3.00
CA GLN A 6 24.31 19.56 -2.61
C GLN A 6 25.02 19.33 -1.28
N LYS A 7 26.23 19.88 -1.13
CA LYS A 7 26.96 19.82 0.16
C LYS A 7 26.20 20.52 1.28
N ALA A 8 25.55 21.65 0.98
CA ALA A 8 24.72 22.36 1.95
C ALA A 8 23.48 21.55 2.36
N LEU A 9 22.89 20.80 1.44
CA LEU A 9 21.77 19.90 1.71
C LEU A 9 22.22 18.70 2.56
N GLU A 10 23.33 18.05 2.22
CA GLU A 10 23.90 16.94 3.00
C GLU A 10 24.19 17.35 4.44
N TYR A 11 24.78 18.53 4.63
CA TYR A 11 25.00 19.11 5.96
C TYR A 11 23.68 19.39 6.70
N ALA A 12 22.67 19.89 5.99
CA ALA A 12 21.37 20.14 6.60
C ALA A 12 20.65 18.83 6.97
N ILE A 13 20.80 17.78 6.16
CA ILE A 13 20.24 16.45 6.45
C ILE A 13 20.84 15.90 7.74
N SER A 14 22.16 15.98 7.93
CA SER A 14 22.79 15.48 9.16
C SER A 14 22.34 16.25 10.40
N GLU A 15 22.29 17.59 10.32
CA GLU A 15 21.81 18.44 11.40
C GLU A 15 20.34 18.14 11.77
N ILE A 16 19.46 18.04 10.77
CA ILE A 16 18.04 17.75 11.00
C ILE A 16 17.86 16.34 11.58
N THR A 17 18.65 15.36 11.13
CA THR A 17 18.61 13.98 11.63
C THR A 17 19.05 13.90 13.09
N GLU A 18 20.09 14.63 13.48
CA GLU A 18 20.54 14.73 14.88
C GLU A 18 19.46 15.38 15.76
N ILE A 19 18.83 16.45 15.28
CA ILE A 19 17.71 17.07 15.99
C ILE A 19 16.56 16.06 16.12
N ALA A 20 16.16 15.39 15.03
CA ALA A 20 15.08 14.41 15.02
C ALA A 20 15.28 13.28 16.04
N THR A 21 16.48 12.71 16.10
CA THR A 21 16.84 11.70 17.11
C THR A 21 16.87 12.27 18.53
N GLY A 22 17.36 13.49 18.72
CA GLY A 22 17.32 14.18 20.02
C GLY A 22 15.90 14.44 20.56
N PHE A 23 14.91 14.55 19.68
CA PHE A 23 13.49 14.64 20.03
C PHE A 23 12.81 13.27 20.22
N GLY A 24 13.53 12.16 20.03
CA GLY A 24 13.04 10.80 20.24
C GLY A 24 12.18 10.25 19.11
N LEU A 25 12.32 10.76 17.87
CA LEU A 25 11.73 10.10 16.70
C LEU A 25 12.47 8.79 16.41
N ASP A 26 11.71 7.75 16.08
CA ASP A 26 12.25 6.46 15.66
C ASP A 26 11.89 6.18 14.20
N PHE A 27 12.86 6.31 13.30
CA PHE A 27 12.70 6.14 11.86
C PHE A 27 13.68 5.09 11.31
N TYR A 28 13.44 4.64 10.07
CA TYR A 28 14.38 3.77 9.35
C TYR A 28 15.57 4.56 8.81
N PRO A 29 16.69 3.90 8.46
CA PRO A 29 17.78 4.58 7.75
C PRO A 29 17.25 5.25 6.48
N MET A 30 17.48 6.56 6.35
CA MET A 30 16.96 7.36 5.24
C MET A 30 17.95 7.42 4.08
N ARG A 31 17.44 7.28 2.86
CA ARG A 31 18.17 7.55 1.61
C ARG A 31 17.46 8.66 0.84
N TYR A 32 18.17 9.76 0.61
CA TYR A 32 17.65 10.91 -0.13
C TYR A 32 18.21 10.90 -1.55
N GLU A 33 17.33 10.98 -2.54
CA GLU A 33 17.69 11.08 -3.94
C GLU A 33 17.03 12.30 -4.56
N ILE A 34 17.79 13.06 -5.35
CA ILE A 34 17.27 14.22 -6.06
C ILE A 34 16.94 13.78 -7.46
N CYS A 35 15.69 13.98 -7.85
CA CYS A 35 15.17 13.52 -9.12
C CYS A 35 14.56 14.67 -9.92
N PRO A 36 14.67 14.61 -11.26
CA PRO A 36 13.91 15.48 -12.15
C PRO A 36 12.41 15.18 -12.01
N SER A 37 11.58 16.16 -12.39
CA SER A 37 10.12 16.04 -12.32
C SER A 37 9.60 14.78 -13.02
N GLU A 38 10.11 14.44 -14.19
CA GLU A 38 9.66 13.29 -14.97
C GLU A 38 9.76 11.98 -14.19
N ILE A 39 10.83 11.78 -13.42
CA ILE A 39 11.02 10.57 -12.62
C ILE A 39 10.04 10.55 -11.44
N ILE A 40 9.87 11.67 -10.73
CA ILE A 40 8.93 11.77 -9.61
C ILE A 40 7.50 11.49 -10.05
N TYR A 41 7.08 12.06 -11.19
CA TYR A 41 5.75 11.82 -11.74
C TYR A 41 5.59 10.39 -12.28
N THR A 42 6.67 9.77 -12.75
CA THR A 42 6.65 8.34 -13.11
C THR A 42 6.39 7.50 -11.86
N PHE A 43 7.12 7.72 -10.77
CA PHE A 43 6.88 7.02 -9.50
C PHE A 43 5.49 7.32 -8.94
N GLY A 44 4.99 8.55 -9.04
CA GLY A 44 3.64 8.91 -8.59
C GLY A 44 2.53 8.24 -9.40
N ALA A 45 2.76 7.96 -10.69
CA ALA A 45 1.77 7.31 -11.56
C ALA A 45 1.84 5.78 -11.48
N TYR A 46 3.04 5.22 -11.43
CA TYR A 46 3.26 3.77 -11.32
C TYR A 46 3.17 3.29 -9.86
N GLY A 47 3.26 4.20 -8.89
CA GLY A 47 3.35 3.91 -7.46
C GLY A 47 4.78 3.62 -7.00
N MET A 48 5.58 2.95 -7.84
CA MET A 48 6.92 2.44 -7.53
C MET A 48 7.84 2.46 -8.76
N PRO A 49 9.19 2.45 -8.61
CA PRO A 49 10.13 2.56 -9.72
C PRO A 49 10.12 1.38 -10.71
N THR A 50 9.88 0.16 -10.24
CA THR A 50 10.08 -1.09 -10.98
C THR A 50 8.78 -1.88 -11.19
N ARG A 51 7.63 -1.20 -11.26
CA ARG A 51 6.33 -1.85 -11.50
C ARG A 51 6.18 -2.32 -12.95
N PHE A 52 5.36 -3.34 -13.16
CA PHE A 52 5.01 -3.84 -14.50
C PHE A 52 4.40 -2.75 -15.38
N SER A 53 4.47 -2.96 -16.69
CA SER A 53 3.96 -2.00 -17.68
C SER A 53 2.47 -2.21 -17.91
N HIS A 54 1.68 -1.14 -17.79
CA HIS A 54 0.26 -1.13 -18.12
C HIS A 54 -0.17 0.23 -18.68
N TRP A 55 -1.12 0.25 -19.61
CA TRP A 55 -1.54 1.48 -20.28
C TRP A 55 -2.21 2.49 -19.32
N SER A 56 -2.88 2.00 -18.27
CA SER A 56 -3.53 2.85 -17.27
C SER A 56 -2.52 3.74 -16.53
N PHE A 57 -1.34 3.21 -16.21
CA PHE A 57 -0.26 3.97 -15.56
C PHE A 57 0.28 5.07 -16.48
N GLY A 58 0.43 4.78 -17.78
CA GLY A 58 0.81 5.78 -18.78
C GLY A 58 -0.21 6.92 -18.90
N LYS A 59 -1.51 6.59 -18.85
CA LYS A 59 -2.59 7.59 -18.83
C LYS A 59 -2.53 8.46 -17.57
N GLN A 60 -2.28 7.87 -16.41
CA GLN A 60 -2.15 8.58 -15.14
C GLN A 60 -0.91 9.49 -15.12
N PHE A 61 0.23 8.98 -15.61
CA PHE A 61 1.46 9.76 -15.78
C PHE A 61 1.22 11.00 -16.62
N HIS A 62 0.59 10.83 -17.79
CA HIS A 62 0.31 11.96 -18.68
C HIS A 62 -0.58 13.01 -18.01
N LYS A 63 -1.61 12.58 -17.27
CA LYS A 63 -2.48 13.49 -16.50
C LYS A 63 -1.70 14.27 -15.44
N MET A 64 -0.86 13.60 -14.65
CA MET A 64 -0.09 14.23 -13.57
C MET A 64 0.98 15.19 -14.13
N LYS A 65 1.66 14.78 -15.21
CA LYS A 65 2.66 15.62 -15.90
C LYS A 65 2.01 16.88 -16.49
N LEU A 66 0.86 16.76 -17.15
CA LEU A 66 0.12 17.94 -17.64
C LEU A 66 -0.25 18.90 -16.50
N GLN A 67 -0.72 18.38 -15.36
CA GLN A 67 -1.01 19.22 -14.20
C GLN A 67 0.23 19.96 -13.68
N TYR A 68 1.40 19.33 -13.73
CA TYR A 68 2.66 19.97 -13.38
C TYR A 68 3.06 21.05 -14.39
N ASP A 69 3.00 20.75 -15.68
CA ASP A 69 3.39 21.67 -16.76
C ASP A 69 2.50 22.93 -16.76
N PHE A 70 1.21 22.78 -16.43
CA PHE A 70 0.28 23.90 -16.24
C PHE A 70 0.37 24.57 -14.85
N GLY A 71 1.25 24.10 -13.97
CA GLY A 71 1.44 24.66 -12.62
C GLY A 71 0.25 24.43 -11.66
N LEU A 72 -0.63 23.47 -11.96
CA LEU A 72 -1.81 23.15 -11.15
C LEU A 72 -1.47 22.26 -9.94
N SER A 73 -0.45 21.42 -10.06
CA SER A 73 -0.05 20.50 -8.99
C SER A 73 1.46 20.24 -9.04
N LYS A 74 2.10 20.29 -7.87
CA LYS A 74 3.54 20.04 -7.72
C LYS A 74 3.77 19.02 -6.61
N ILE A 75 4.45 17.92 -6.93
CA ILE A 75 4.91 16.94 -5.95
C ILE A 75 6.29 17.38 -5.48
N TYR A 76 6.39 17.76 -4.21
CA TYR A 76 7.65 18.21 -3.60
C TYR A 76 8.52 17.02 -3.18
N GLU A 77 7.88 15.96 -2.69
CA GLU A 77 8.49 14.73 -2.23
C GLU A 77 7.67 13.49 -2.59
N LEU A 78 8.37 12.36 -2.70
CA LEU A 78 7.76 11.04 -2.72
C LEU A 78 8.57 10.13 -1.79
N VAL A 79 7.88 9.43 -0.88
CA VAL A 79 8.52 8.57 0.11
C VAL A 79 8.08 7.13 -0.10
N ILE A 80 9.03 6.21 -0.17
CA ILE A 80 8.79 4.77 -0.24
C ILE A 80 9.09 4.16 1.12
N ASN A 81 8.10 3.48 1.70
CA ASN A 81 8.23 2.77 2.95
C ASN A 81 8.97 1.44 2.73
N SER A 82 10.28 1.46 2.95
CA SER A 82 11.18 0.32 2.89
C SER A 82 12.26 0.44 3.97
N ASP A 83 13.08 -0.60 4.13
CA ASP A 83 14.23 -0.58 5.05
C ASP A 83 15.52 -0.87 4.24
N PRO A 84 16.27 0.16 3.79
CA PRO A 84 16.18 1.59 4.14
C PRO A 84 15.01 2.32 3.47
N CYS A 85 14.56 3.43 4.07
CA CYS A 85 13.46 4.25 3.55
C CYS A 85 13.99 5.22 2.48
N TYR A 86 13.37 5.22 1.31
CA TYR A 86 13.76 6.10 0.20
C TYR A 86 12.89 7.35 0.14
N ALA A 87 13.53 8.50 -0.07
CA ALA A 87 12.89 9.79 -0.21
C ALA A 87 13.40 10.49 -1.46
N PHE A 88 12.50 10.72 -2.41
CA PHE A 88 12.78 11.41 -3.66
C PHE A 88 12.37 12.87 -3.54
N LEU A 89 13.34 13.76 -3.73
CA LEU A 89 13.19 15.21 -3.69
C LEU A 89 13.22 15.77 -5.11
N LEU A 90 12.36 16.73 -5.40
CA LEU A 90 12.37 17.40 -6.70
C LEU A 90 13.57 18.35 -6.84
N ASP A 91 14.26 18.26 -7.98
CA ASP A 91 15.45 19.06 -8.31
C ASP A 91 15.21 20.59 -8.40
N SER A 92 13.98 21.00 -8.74
CA SER A 92 13.57 22.41 -8.82
C SER A 92 13.25 23.05 -7.46
N ASN A 93 13.36 22.30 -6.37
CA ASN A 93 13.13 22.83 -5.03
C ASN A 93 14.33 23.67 -4.56
N SER A 94 14.04 24.79 -3.88
CA SER A 94 15.05 25.58 -3.20
C SER A 94 15.63 24.84 -1.98
N LEU A 95 16.83 25.22 -1.54
CA LEU A 95 17.45 24.64 -0.35
C LEU A 95 16.55 24.73 0.90
N VAL A 96 15.84 25.85 1.09
CA VAL A 96 14.92 26.02 2.22
C VAL A 96 13.74 25.06 2.13
N GLN A 97 13.20 24.84 0.93
CA GLN A 97 12.14 23.84 0.72
C GLN A 97 12.68 22.44 1.03
N ASN A 98 13.86 22.07 0.52
CA ASN A 98 14.45 20.76 0.80
C ASN A 98 14.70 20.54 2.29
N LYS A 99 15.14 21.55 3.05
CA LYS A 99 15.27 21.44 4.52
C LYS A 99 13.93 21.13 5.20
N LEU A 100 12.86 21.82 4.80
CA LEU A 100 11.51 21.58 5.33
C LEU A 100 10.96 20.22 4.93
N ILE A 101 11.27 19.77 3.72
CA ILE A 101 10.86 18.46 3.19
C ILE A 101 11.61 17.35 3.93
N VAL A 102 12.92 17.46 4.14
CA VAL A 102 13.71 16.48 4.91
C VAL A 102 13.13 16.28 6.30
N ALA A 103 12.81 17.36 7.01
CA ALA A 103 12.15 17.27 8.32
C ALA A 103 10.77 16.61 8.24
N HIS A 104 9.99 16.92 7.20
CA HIS A 104 8.66 16.34 6.95
C HIS A 104 8.74 14.82 6.66
N VAL A 105 9.67 14.42 5.81
CA VAL A 105 9.91 13.02 5.41
C VAL A 105 10.39 12.17 6.59
N LEU A 106 11.24 12.70 7.48
CA LEU A 106 11.64 12.01 8.69
C LEU A 106 10.44 11.67 9.58
N ALA A 107 9.49 12.59 9.69
CA ALA A 107 8.27 12.35 10.43
C ALA A 107 7.35 11.33 9.73
N HIS A 108 7.29 11.31 8.38
CA HIS A 108 6.62 10.22 7.65
C HIS A 108 7.25 8.86 7.95
N CYS A 109 8.58 8.79 7.94
CA CYS A 109 9.29 7.54 8.22
C CYS A 109 9.03 7.04 9.65
N ASP A 110 9.02 7.95 10.63
CA ASP A 110 8.62 7.66 12.01
C ASP A 110 7.18 7.15 12.12
N PHE A 111 6.25 7.77 11.38
CA PHE A 111 4.87 7.31 11.31
C PHE A 111 4.77 5.89 10.72
N PHE A 112 5.46 5.63 9.61
CA PHE A 112 5.47 4.31 8.97
C PHE A 112 6.05 3.23 9.89
N LYS A 113 7.11 3.53 10.63
CA LYS A 113 7.76 2.57 11.52
C LYS A 113 6.91 2.24 12.75
N ASN A 114 6.25 3.23 13.33
CA ASN A 114 5.56 3.08 14.62
C ASN A 114 4.05 2.79 14.51
N ASN A 115 3.46 2.92 13.32
CA ASN A 115 2.03 2.67 13.15
C ASN A 115 1.74 1.19 12.89
N ILE A 116 0.85 0.62 13.71
CA ILE A 116 0.45 -0.78 13.66
C ILE A 116 -0.08 -1.23 12.28
N ARG A 117 -0.65 -0.32 11.49
CA ARG A 117 -1.14 -0.60 10.12
C ARG A 117 -0.03 -0.98 9.16
N PHE A 118 1.21 -0.56 9.41
CA PHE A 118 2.38 -0.87 8.58
C PHE A 118 3.15 -2.09 9.07
N ASN A 119 2.80 -2.66 10.23
CA ASN A 119 3.55 -3.77 10.82
C ASN A 119 3.59 -5.02 9.92
N ASN A 120 2.54 -5.22 9.11
CA ASN A 120 2.42 -6.36 8.21
C ASN A 120 2.88 -6.06 6.78
N THR A 121 3.31 -4.82 6.49
CA THR A 121 3.81 -4.46 5.16
C THR A 121 5.20 -5.05 4.93
N LYS A 122 5.43 -5.59 3.73
CA LYS A 122 6.76 -6.02 3.29
C LYS A 122 7.68 -4.80 3.22
N ARG A 123 8.95 -4.97 3.62
CA ARG A 123 9.94 -3.88 3.68
C ARG A 123 10.83 -3.83 2.43
N ASP A 124 10.80 -4.88 1.63
CA ASP A 124 11.55 -5.14 0.40
C ASP A 124 10.65 -5.00 -0.85
N MET A 125 9.69 -4.06 -0.79
CA MET A 125 8.69 -3.92 -1.86
C MET A 125 9.27 -3.52 -3.21
N VAL A 126 10.38 -2.79 -3.23
CA VAL A 126 11.05 -2.39 -4.48
C VAL A 126 11.57 -3.62 -5.22
N GLU A 127 12.21 -4.54 -4.49
CA GLU A 127 12.70 -5.81 -5.01
C GLU A 127 11.54 -6.74 -5.38
N SER A 128 10.53 -6.85 -4.52
CA SER A 128 9.34 -7.68 -4.77
C SER A 128 8.61 -7.25 -6.03
N MET A 129 8.45 -5.94 -6.27
CA MET A 129 7.82 -5.43 -7.49
C MET A 129 8.65 -5.64 -8.73
N SER A 130 9.97 -5.52 -8.63
CA SER A 130 10.86 -5.85 -9.76
C SER A 130 10.71 -7.33 -10.16
N ALA A 131 10.60 -8.23 -9.18
CA ALA A 131 10.38 -9.65 -9.44
C ALA A 131 8.98 -9.92 -10.04
N THR A 132 7.95 -9.22 -9.58
CA THR A 132 6.60 -9.24 -10.17
C THR A 132 6.61 -8.77 -11.62
N ALA A 133 7.32 -7.68 -11.93
CA ALA A 133 7.41 -7.14 -13.28
C ALA A 133 8.09 -8.11 -14.26
N GLU A 134 9.15 -8.80 -13.82
CA GLU A 134 9.82 -9.80 -14.66
C GLU A 134 8.92 -11.03 -14.88
N ARG A 135 8.24 -11.53 -13.85
CA ARG A 135 7.27 -12.64 -13.99
C ARG A 135 6.12 -12.31 -14.94
N ILE A 136 5.56 -11.10 -14.85
CA ILE A 136 4.51 -10.66 -15.78
C ILE A 136 5.04 -10.63 -17.21
N ARG A 137 6.27 -10.14 -17.42
CA ARG A 137 6.92 -10.16 -18.75
C ARG A 137 7.13 -11.59 -19.27
N GLU A 138 7.50 -12.54 -18.41
CA GLU A 138 7.60 -13.95 -18.79
C GLU A 138 6.24 -14.50 -19.24
N TYR A 139 5.16 -14.18 -18.52
CA TYR A 139 3.81 -14.56 -18.93
C TYR A 139 3.36 -13.90 -20.23
N GLU A 140 3.74 -12.64 -20.48
CA GLU A 140 3.47 -11.97 -21.77
C GLU A 140 4.14 -12.68 -22.95
N ILE A 141 5.33 -13.27 -22.74
CA ILE A 141 6.05 -14.03 -23.76
C ILE A 141 5.39 -15.40 -23.99
N LEU A 142 4.96 -16.08 -22.92
CA LEU A 142 4.40 -17.43 -22.99
C LEU A 142 2.94 -17.47 -23.49
N HIS A 143 2.10 -16.57 -22.98
CA HIS A 143 0.65 -16.55 -23.24
C HIS A 143 0.24 -15.45 -24.24
N GLY A 144 1.15 -14.55 -24.56
CA GLY A 144 0.90 -13.43 -25.46
C GLY A 144 0.40 -12.19 -24.72
N LYS A 145 0.98 -11.04 -25.09
CA LYS A 145 0.73 -9.75 -24.45
C LYS A 145 -0.74 -9.39 -24.29
N LYS A 146 -1.55 -9.60 -25.33
CA LYS A 146 -2.98 -9.21 -25.33
C LYS A 146 -3.80 -9.99 -24.29
N GLU A 147 -3.50 -11.27 -24.10
CA GLU A 147 -4.23 -12.11 -23.14
C GLU A 147 -3.91 -11.68 -21.70
N VAL A 148 -2.61 -11.48 -21.41
CA VAL A 148 -2.14 -10.99 -20.10
C VAL A 148 -2.69 -9.59 -19.81
N GLU A 149 -2.66 -8.67 -20.78
CA GLU A 149 -3.19 -7.31 -20.62
C GLU A 149 -4.70 -7.30 -20.35
N THR A 150 -5.48 -8.12 -21.07
CA THR A 150 -6.94 -8.23 -20.83
C THR A 150 -7.24 -8.76 -19.43
N PHE A 151 -6.40 -9.69 -18.93
CA PHE A 151 -6.54 -10.20 -17.57
C PHE A 151 -6.14 -9.15 -16.53
N LEU A 152 -5.04 -8.43 -16.74
CA LEU A 152 -4.61 -7.32 -15.88
C LEU A 152 -5.65 -6.20 -15.82
N ASP A 153 -6.29 -5.84 -16.94
CA ASP A 153 -7.40 -4.87 -16.98
C ASP A 153 -8.53 -5.26 -16.03
N ALA A 154 -8.91 -6.55 -16.02
CA ALA A 154 -9.94 -7.06 -15.14
C ALA A 154 -9.51 -7.06 -13.67
N LEU A 155 -8.26 -7.42 -13.38
CA LEU A 155 -7.71 -7.42 -12.02
C LEU A 155 -7.58 -6.01 -11.44
N LEU A 156 -7.03 -5.07 -12.19
CA LEU A 156 -6.86 -3.67 -11.77
C LEU A 156 -8.21 -3.00 -11.50
N ALA A 157 -9.29 -3.43 -12.15
CA ALA A 157 -10.64 -2.93 -11.86
C ALA A 157 -11.16 -3.35 -10.46
N ILE A 158 -10.64 -4.44 -9.90
CA ILE A 158 -11.07 -4.99 -8.59
C ILE A 158 -9.96 -4.93 -7.52
N GLU A 159 -8.78 -4.38 -7.83
CA GLU A 159 -7.58 -4.43 -6.97
C GLU A 159 -7.82 -3.83 -5.57
N GLU A 160 -8.70 -2.83 -5.45
CA GLU A 160 -9.07 -2.19 -4.19
C GLU A 160 -9.97 -3.05 -3.27
N HIS A 161 -10.55 -4.15 -3.78
CA HIS A 161 -11.47 -5.01 -3.02
C HIS A 161 -10.72 -6.11 -2.27
N ILE A 162 -9.75 -5.69 -1.46
CA ILE A 162 -9.01 -6.54 -0.52
C ILE A 162 -9.45 -6.24 0.91
N ASP A 163 -9.25 -7.19 1.83
CA ASP A 163 -9.44 -6.90 3.25
C ASP A 163 -8.13 -6.43 3.89
N PRO A 164 -7.99 -5.12 4.21
CA PRO A 164 -6.79 -4.54 4.82
C PRO A 164 -6.72 -4.76 6.33
N SER A 165 -7.44 -5.73 6.87
CA SER A 165 -7.46 -5.98 8.31
C SER A 165 -6.05 -6.22 8.85
N LEU A 166 -5.82 -5.79 10.09
CA LEU A 166 -4.54 -5.94 10.80
C LEU A 166 -4.11 -7.41 10.91
N MET A 167 -5.08 -8.31 10.98
CA MET A 167 -4.87 -9.74 10.87
C MET A 167 -4.85 -10.11 9.40
N ARG A 168 -3.81 -10.81 8.93
CA ARG A 168 -3.81 -11.35 7.56
C ARG A 168 -5.12 -12.11 7.36
N PRO A 169 -5.98 -11.70 6.42
CA PRO A 169 -7.23 -12.40 6.19
C PRO A 169 -6.85 -13.78 5.63
N LYS A 170 -7.00 -14.81 6.46
CA LYS A 170 -7.31 -16.15 5.95
C LYS A 170 -8.80 -16.14 5.68
N LEU A 171 -9.24 -16.77 4.58
CA LEU A 171 -10.66 -16.98 4.39
C LEU A 171 -11.21 -17.69 5.63
N ALA A 172 -12.35 -17.20 6.13
CA ALA A 172 -12.90 -17.64 7.40
C ALA A 172 -13.49 -19.07 7.35
N TRP A 173 -13.35 -19.71 6.19
CA TRP A 173 -13.94 -20.98 5.81
C TRP A 173 -13.17 -21.52 4.59
N THR A 174 -13.15 -22.83 4.46
CA THR A 174 -12.52 -23.60 3.39
C THR A 174 -13.57 -24.47 2.70
N MET A 175 -13.24 -25.01 1.51
CA MET A 175 -14.13 -25.99 0.85
C MET A 175 -14.38 -27.23 1.73
N GLU A 176 -13.47 -27.57 2.64
CA GLU A 176 -13.65 -28.68 3.59
C GLU A 176 -14.74 -28.36 4.63
N ASP A 177 -14.88 -27.09 5.05
CA ASP A 177 -16.00 -26.63 5.89
C ASP A 177 -17.36 -26.73 5.14
N GLU A 178 -17.38 -26.78 3.80
CA GLU A 178 -18.62 -27.07 3.04
C GLU A 178 -19.08 -28.53 3.22
N GLU A 179 -18.12 -29.45 3.35
CA GLU A 179 -18.35 -30.89 3.52
C GLU A 179 -18.82 -31.22 4.94
N GLU A 180 -18.40 -30.46 5.96
CA GLU A 180 -18.70 -30.77 7.36
C GLU A 180 -20.14 -30.48 7.81
N GLU A 181 -20.98 -29.71 7.09
CA GLU A 181 -22.24 -29.24 7.70
C GLU A 181 -23.57 -29.83 7.20
N GLU A 182 -24.17 -30.53 8.19
CA GLU A 182 -25.57 -30.63 8.66
C GLU A 182 -26.57 -31.49 7.88
N GLU A 183 -26.73 -32.75 8.33
CA GLU A 183 -28.01 -33.45 8.25
C GLU A 183 -29.06 -32.67 9.07
N ILE A 184 -29.77 -31.73 8.43
CA ILE A 184 -30.97 -31.13 9.01
C ILE A 184 -31.98 -32.26 9.21
N LYS A 185 -32.11 -32.75 10.46
CA LYS A 185 -33.24 -33.59 10.83
C LYS A 185 -34.50 -32.73 10.68
N PRO A 186 -35.49 -33.13 9.85
CA PRO A 186 -36.71 -32.36 9.74
C PRO A 186 -37.32 -32.21 11.14
N THR A 187 -37.65 -30.97 11.51
CA THR A 187 -38.35 -30.67 12.76
C THR A 187 -39.76 -31.23 12.61
N ALA A 188 -40.07 -32.26 13.40
CA ALA A 188 -41.40 -32.89 13.36
C ALA A 188 -42.45 -31.84 13.73
N THR A 189 -43.35 -31.55 12.80
CA THR A 189 -44.51 -30.70 13.07
C THR A 189 -45.63 -31.52 13.69
N GLN A 190 -46.52 -30.87 14.45
CA GLN A 190 -47.61 -31.51 15.19
C GLN A 190 -48.59 -32.33 14.32
N TYR A 191 -48.51 -32.22 13.00
CA TYR A 191 -49.40 -32.85 12.02
C TYR A 191 -48.65 -33.74 11.01
N ASP A 192 -47.38 -34.07 11.23
CA ASP A 192 -46.59 -34.95 10.34
C ASP A 192 -47.10 -36.41 10.34
N ASP A 193 -47.92 -36.78 11.31
CA ASP A 193 -48.59 -38.08 11.44
C ASP A 193 -49.77 -38.25 10.47
N LEU A 194 -50.45 -37.16 10.09
CA LEU A 194 -51.59 -37.18 9.16
C LEU A 194 -51.18 -37.50 7.71
N TRP A 195 -49.92 -37.25 7.33
CA TRP A 195 -49.42 -37.48 5.97
C TRP A 195 -48.83 -38.87 5.76
N ASN A 196 -48.67 -39.67 6.83
CA ASN A 196 -48.11 -41.04 6.80
C ASN A 196 -49.17 -42.15 6.86
N LEU A 197 -50.46 -41.81 6.71
CA LEU A 197 -51.56 -42.78 6.84
C LEU A 197 -51.58 -43.88 5.77
N ASP A 198 -51.03 -43.62 4.56
CA ASP A 198 -51.06 -44.55 3.42
C ASP A 198 -49.74 -45.26 3.11
N ASN A 199 -48.63 -44.95 3.78
CA ASN A 199 -47.33 -45.57 3.51
C ASN A 199 -46.67 -46.06 4.80
N LYS A 200 -47.01 -47.29 5.21
CA LYS A 200 -46.37 -47.95 6.36
C LYS A 200 -44.94 -48.43 6.13
N ASP A 201 -44.42 -48.36 4.89
CA ASP A 201 -43.05 -48.78 4.60
C ASP A 201 -42.30 -47.75 3.74
N LYS A 202 -41.28 -47.17 4.38
CA LYS A 202 -40.23 -46.25 3.91
C LYS A 202 -40.51 -44.76 4.08
N PRO A 203 -39.77 -44.07 4.97
CA PRO A 203 -39.59 -42.64 4.83
C PRO A 203 -38.74 -42.43 3.56
N GLN A 204 -39.39 -42.02 2.46
CA GLN A 204 -38.66 -41.34 1.40
C GLN A 204 -38.19 -40.01 1.99
N LYS A 205 -36.97 -40.00 2.55
CA LYS A 205 -36.22 -38.78 2.80
C LYS A 205 -35.95 -38.14 1.44
N SER A 206 -36.87 -37.30 0.98
CA SER A 206 -36.56 -36.34 -0.09
C SER A 206 -35.63 -35.31 0.53
N ASN A 207 -34.33 -35.60 0.50
CA ASN A 207 -33.30 -34.61 0.79
C ASN A 207 -33.42 -33.53 -0.29
N ILE A 208 -34.28 -32.53 -0.06
CA ILE A 208 -34.29 -31.30 -0.85
C ILE A 208 -32.96 -30.62 -0.53
N LYS A 209 -31.94 -30.90 -1.34
CA LYS A 209 -30.67 -30.18 -1.33
C LYS A 209 -30.98 -28.73 -1.69
N LYS A 210 -31.28 -27.88 -0.70
CA LYS A 210 -31.24 -26.44 -0.89
C LYS A 210 -29.82 -26.13 -1.38
N ARG A 211 -29.69 -25.45 -2.52
CA ARG A 211 -28.40 -24.90 -2.94
C ARG A 211 -27.92 -23.99 -1.81
N LYS A 212 -26.85 -24.41 -1.11
CA LYS A 212 -26.21 -23.59 -0.08
C LYS A 212 -25.82 -22.25 -0.74
N LYS A 213 -26.00 -21.14 0.00
CA LYS A 213 -25.53 -19.84 -0.49
C LYS A 213 -24.01 -19.93 -0.57
N PHE A 214 -23.46 -19.73 -1.75
CA PHE A 214 -22.03 -19.66 -1.99
C PHE A 214 -21.70 -18.21 -2.34
N PRO A 215 -20.91 -17.49 -1.52
CA PRO A 215 -20.29 -17.92 -0.26
C PRO A 215 -21.28 -17.97 0.94
N PRO A 216 -21.04 -18.80 1.98
CA PRO A 216 -21.87 -18.95 3.17
C PRO A 216 -21.77 -17.74 4.08
N ARG A 217 -20.65 -17.00 4.03
CA ARG A 217 -20.48 -15.69 4.65
C ARG A 217 -19.98 -14.68 3.60
N PRO A 218 -20.41 -13.42 3.67
CA PRO A 218 -19.89 -12.38 2.79
C PRO A 218 -18.41 -12.14 3.08
N GLU A 219 -17.58 -12.26 2.05
CA GLU A 219 -16.14 -11.99 2.12
C GLU A 219 -15.84 -10.58 1.59
N LYS A 220 -14.92 -9.90 2.25
CA LYS A 220 -14.48 -8.56 1.85
C LYS A 220 -13.30 -8.61 0.88
N ASP A 221 -12.43 -9.62 1.01
CA ASP A 221 -11.31 -9.86 0.11
C ASP A 221 -11.78 -10.65 -1.11
N ILE A 222 -12.26 -9.93 -2.12
CA ILE A 222 -12.79 -10.51 -3.35
C ILE A 222 -11.67 -11.16 -4.17
N MET A 223 -10.48 -10.55 -4.16
CA MET A 223 -9.29 -11.08 -4.86
C MET A 223 -8.93 -12.47 -4.33
N LEU A 224 -8.76 -12.61 -3.01
CA LEU A 224 -8.43 -13.90 -2.39
C LEU A 224 -9.54 -14.94 -2.60
N PHE A 225 -10.81 -14.51 -2.55
CA PHE A 225 -11.94 -15.39 -2.81
C PHE A 225 -11.91 -15.96 -4.23
N ILE A 226 -11.73 -15.11 -5.25
CA ILE A 226 -11.64 -15.58 -6.64
C ILE A 226 -10.40 -16.45 -6.84
N GLU A 227 -9.26 -16.06 -6.25
CA GLU A 227 -7.99 -16.80 -6.32
C GLU A 227 -8.12 -18.24 -5.81
N GLN A 228 -8.84 -18.46 -4.71
CA GLN A 228 -8.99 -19.79 -4.11
C GLN A 228 -10.11 -20.62 -4.73
N TYR A 229 -11.25 -19.99 -5.03
CA TYR A 229 -12.47 -20.73 -5.38
C TYR A 229 -12.79 -20.76 -6.88
N SER A 230 -12.13 -19.94 -7.71
CA SER A 230 -12.36 -20.00 -9.16
C SER A 230 -11.97 -21.36 -9.72
N ARG A 231 -12.79 -21.90 -10.62
CA ARG A 231 -12.50 -23.16 -11.33
C ARG A 231 -11.86 -22.94 -12.69
N ASP A 232 -11.99 -21.72 -13.22
CA ASP A 232 -11.59 -21.39 -14.59
C ASP A 232 -10.21 -20.71 -14.64
N LEU A 233 -9.69 -20.25 -13.50
CA LEU A 233 -8.37 -19.62 -13.44
C LEU A 233 -7.26 -20.67 -13.56
N THR A 234 -6.39 -20.42 -14.54
CA THR A 234 -5.13 -21.15 -14.73
C THR A 234 -4.08 -20.75 -13.69
N GLU A 235 -3.01 -21.52 -13.56
CA GLU A 235 -1.96 -21.28 -12.54
C GLU A 235 -1.29 -19.90 -12.70
N TRP A 236 -0.96 -19.48 -13.92
CA TRP A 236 -0.33 -18.18 -14.16
C TRP A 236 -1.27 -17.01 -13.83
N GLN A 237 -2.57 -17.16 -14.09
CA GLN A 237 -3.57 -16.15 -13.74
C GLN A 237 -3.72 -16.01 -12.22
N ARG A 238 -3.65 -17.13 -11.49
CA ARG A 238 -3.63 -17.10 -10.02
C ARG A 238 -2.38 -16.41 -9.50
N ASP A 239 -1.21 -16.72 -10.05
CA ASP A 239 0.05 -16.06 -9.63
C ASP A 239 -0.02 -14.53 -9.84
N ILE A 240 -0.53 -14.06 -10.98
CA ILE A 240 -0.73 -12.61 -11.20
C ILE A 240 -1.72 -12.04 -10.18
N MET A 241 -2.82 -12.72 -9.88
CA MET A 241 -3.78 -12.26 -8.88
C MET A 241 -3.14 -12.17 -7.49
N THR A 242 -2.33 -13.16 -7.09
CA THR A 242 -1.56 -13.14 -5.85
C THR A 242 -0.60 -11.94 -5.82
N MET A 243 0.15 -11.71 -6.90
CA MET A 243 1.09 -10.58 -7.00
C MET A 243 0.40 -9.23 -6.83
N ILE A 244 -0.67 -8.96 -7.57
CA ILE A 244 -1.43 -7.70 -7.47
C ILE A 244 -2.05 -7.53 -6.08
N ARG A 245 -2.56 -8.60 -5.49
CA ARG A 245 -3.10 -8.58 -4.13
C ARG A 245 -2.02 -8.22 -3.10
N GLU A 246 -0.80 -8.76 -3.23
CA GLU A 246 0.32 -8.40 -2.36
C GLU A 246 0.73 -6.92 -2.52
N GLU A 247 0.73 -6.39 -3.76
CA GLU A 247 0.96 -4.95 -3.99
C GLU A 247 -0.10 -4.09 -3.27
N MET A 248 -1.37 -4.46 -3.38
CA MET A 248 -2.46 -3.70 -2.76
C MET A 248 -2.43 -3.76 -1.23
N LEU A 249 -2.02 -4.88 -0.64
CA LEU A 249 -1.81 -4.98 0.81
C LEU A 249 -0.71 -4.03 1.32
N TYR A 250 0.27 -3.68 0.46
CA TYR A 250 1.26 -2.66 0.79
C TYR A 250 0.72 -1.23 0.64
N PHE A 251 -0.05 -0.95 -0.42
CA PHE A 251 -0.58 0.39 -0.66
C PHE A 251 -1.75 0.76 0.26
N TRP A 252 -2.54 -0.22 0.71
CA TRP A 252 -3.75 0.08 1.46
C TRP A 252 -3.53 0.84 2.76
N PRO A 253 -2.57 0.47 3.63
CA PRO A 253 -2.25 1.25 4.82
C PRO A 253 -1.90 2.71 4.49
N GLN A 254 -1.23 2.97 3.36
CA GLN A 254 -0.87 4.32 2.92
C GLN A 254 -2.10 5.12 2.48
N LEU A 255 -3.01 4.48 1.75
CA LEU A 255 -4.28 5.09 1.32
C LEU A 255 -5.17 5.42 2.52
N GLU A 256 -5.33 4.47 3.44
CA GLU A 256 -6.19 4.61 4.61
C GLU A 256 -5.66 5.67 5.59
N THR A 257 -4.35 5.66 5.86
CA THR A 257 -3.74 6.53 6.88
C THR A 257 -3.20 7.84 6.32
N LYS A 258 -3.43 8.15 5.03
CA LYS A 258 -2.87 9.33 4.35
C LYS A 258 -3.03 10.62 5.14
N ILE A 259 -4.26 10.92 5.58
CA ILE A 259 -4.56 12.16 6.32
C ILE A 259 -3.82 12.20 7.66
N MET A 260 -3.77 11.06 8.38
CA MET A 260 -3.06 10.96 9.65
C MET A 260 -1.55 11.11 9.45
N ASN A 261 -1.01 10.54 8.38
CA ASN A 261 0.41 10.61 8.06
C ASN A 261 0.84 12.05 7.75
N GLU A 262 0.09 12.76 6.89
CA GLU A 262 0.35 14.19 6.61
C GLU A 262 0.17 15.06 7.86
N GLY A 263 -0.82 14.73 8.70
CA GLY A 263 -1.05 15.40 9.97
C GLY A 263 0.10 15.20 10.97
N TRP A 264 0.60 13.97 11.08
CA TRP A 264 1.76 13.65 11.94
C TRP A 264 3.02 14.36 11.45
N ALA A 265 3.26 14.32 10.14
CA ALA A 265 4.38 15.00 9.53
C ALA A 265 4.30 16.52 9.75
N SER A 266 3.11 17.11 9.62
CA SER A 266 2.89 18.54 9.88
C SER A 266 3.05 18.91 11.35
N TYR A 267 2.47 18.15 12.28
CA TYR A 267 2.56 18.41 13.72
C TYR A 267 4.00 18.33 14.21
N ARG A 268 4.70 17.25 13.86
CA ARG A 268 6.12 17.10 14.19
C ARG A 268 6.93 18.17 13.49
N LYS A 269 6.68 18.49 12.22
CA LYS A 269 7.34 19.58 11.49
C LYS A 269 7.15 20.95 12.16
N ASP A 270 6.04 21.22 12.84
CA ASP A 270 5.89 22.46 13.59
C ASP A 270 6.70 22.46 14.90
N VAL A 271 6.82 21.31 15.57
CA VAL A 271 7.73 21.10 16.71
C VAL A 271 9.20 21.22 16.28
N PHE A 272 9.55 20.70 15.09
CA PHE A 272 10.89 20.79 14.50
C PHE A 272 11.18 22.12 13.83
N LYS A 273 10.17 22.83 13.31
CA LYS A 273 10.30 24.15 12.66
C LYS A 273 11.01 25.12 13.58
N MET A 274 10.74 25.10 14.88
CA MET A 274 11.40 26.00 15.82
C MET A 274 12.89 25.68 15.99
N ALA A 275 13.30 24.43 15.82
CA ALA A 275 14.70 24.03 15.83
C ALA A 275 15.39 24.30 14.47
N VAL A 276 14.74 23.96 13.35
CA VAL A 276 15.27 24.13 11.98
C VAL A 276 15.30 25.60 11.55
N ILE A 277 14.31 26.42 11.96
CA ILE A 277 14.33 27.88 11.74
C ILE A 277 15.39 28.52 12.63
N ARG A 278 15.58 28.04 13.87
CA ARG A 278 16.68 28.53 14.73
C ARG A 278 18.04 28.24 14.10
N THR A 279 18.29 27.05 13.55
CA THR A 279 19.56 26.76 12.90
C THR A 279 19.71 27.46 11.55
N ALA A 280 18.63 27.57 10.76
CA ALA A 280 18.65 28.30 9.48
C ALA A 280 18.83 29.83 9.63
N PHE A 281 18.34 30.45 10.71
CA PHE A 281 18.49 31.90 10.96
C PHE A 281 19.64 32.26 11.92
N CYS A 282 20.12 31.37 12.78
CA CYS A 282 21.24 31.68 13.69
C CYS A 282 22.63 31.64 13.01
N TYR A 283 22.76 31.15 11.78
CA TYR A 283 23.99 31.28 10.99
C TYR A 283 24.31 32.71 10.54
N GLY A 284 23.55 33.72 10.98
CA GLY A 284 23.91 35.14 10.90
C GLY A 284 24.64 35.69 12.14
N SER A 285 24.78 34.91 13.22
CA SER A 285 25.41 35.40 14.45
C SER A 285 26.16 34.29 15.18
N ASN A 286 27.50 34.34 15.16
CA ASN A 286 28.42 33.54 15.96
C ASN A 286 28.08 33.60 17.46
N LYS A 287 27.14 32.77 17.94
CA LYS A 287 26.94 32.52 19.37
C LYS A 287 26.69 31.03 19.60
N SER A 288 27.64 30.45 20.32
CA SER A 288 27.71 29.09 20.85
C SER A 288 26.37 28.47 21.25
N PHE A 289 26.20 27.21 20.86
CA PHE A 289 25.10 26.27 21.13
C PHE A 289 24.73 26.06 22.63
N SER A 290 25.42 26.70 23.58
CA SER A 290 25.32 26.40 25.02
C SER A 290 24.19 27.13 25.77
N LYS A 291 23.36 27.94 25.11
CA LYS A 291 22.31 28.75 25.80
C LYS A 291 20.85 28.44 25.46
N CYS A 292 20.55 27.41 24.67
CA CYS A 292 19.17 27.02 24.36
C CYS A 292 18.70 25.74 25.08
N LYS A 293 19.11 25.54 26.35
CA LYS A 293 18.39 24.65 27.27
C LYS A 293 17.70 25.52 28.33
N ALA A 294 16.39 25.31 28.47
CA ALA A 294 15.46 25.93 29.42
C ALA A 294 14.98 27.36 29.09
N SER A 295 13.87 27.47 28.38
CA SER A 295 12.70 28.30 28.73
C SER A 295 11.48 27.82 27.96
#